data_AF-A0A1H9AJS4-F1
#
_entry.id   AF-A0A1H9AJS4-F1
#
_cell.length_a   1.000
_cell.length_b   1.000
_cell.length_c   1.000
_cell.angle_alpha   90.00
_cell.angle_beta   90.00
_cell.angle_gamma   90.00
#
_symmetry.space_group_name_H-M   'P 1'
#
loop_
_entity.id
_entity.type
_entity.pdbx_description
1 polymer ?
#
loop_
_entity_poly.entity_id
_entity_poly.type
_entity_poly.pdbx_seq_one_letter_code
_entity_poly.pdbx_strand_id
1 'polypeptide(L)'
;MNQAEAELQLKVWKELAVSKQMLMKGATDALGLDPECSTEELKAALDIAIQRGNEADVKIKQANDQAKQAIEAMEKKVKASEKAQILADSARDEALSRLQSGEQDMAAERVAHSKEMKAIKELLADKDKALKAINKALADTPENVVKKLRQLKKQKHDEATARKQLETQISGLRKDKRELEEQVKTLKETAESGAKLAEQHRELHKVAEQLLAQAGTAGEETLPTLPPLDTQLLESLEETTGQ
;
A
#
# COMPACT_ATOMS: atom_id res chain seq x y z
N MET A 1 123.83 -50.94 49.78
CA MET A 1 123.19 -49.81 49.07
C MET A 1 124.26 -49.07 48.30
N ASN A 2 124.02 -48.77 47.04
CA ASN A 2 124.95 -48.05 46.18
C ASN A 2 124.80 -46.53 46.44
N GLN A 3 125.89 -45.76 46.50
CA GLN A 3 125.87 -44.34 46.89
C GLN A 3 125.01 -43.48 45.94
N ALA A 4 125.02 -43.81 44.64
CA ALA A 4 124.17 -43.18 43.63
C ALA A 4 122.66 -43.43 43.86
N GLU A 5 122.30 -44.58 44.44
CA GLU A 5 120.92 -44.94 44.76
C GLU A 5 120.42 -44.13 45.98
N ALA A 6 121.27 -43.90 46.97
CA ALA A 6 120.97 -43.09 48.14
C ALA A 6 120.76 -41.60 47.78
N GLU A 7 121.57 -41.04 46.87
CA GLU A 7 121.40 -39.67 46.39
C GLU A 7 120.12 -39.48 45.57
N LEU A 8 119.77 -40.47 44.74
CA LEU A 8 118.51 -40.47 44.00
C LEU A 8 117.31 -40.52 44.95
N GLN A 9 117.33 -41.40 45.95
CA GLN A 9 116.29 -41.46 46.98
C GLN A 9 116.14 -40.12 47.70
N LEU A 10 117.25 -39.48 48.08
CA LEU A 10 117.22 -38.19 48.79
C LEU A 10 116.61 -37.06 47.94
N LYS A 11 116.86 -37.04 46.63
CA LYS A 11 116.19 -36.11 45.69
C LYS A 11 114.68 -36.36 45.64
N VAL A 12 114.26 -37.62 45.52
CA VAL A 12 112.83 -38.00 45.53
C VAL A 12 112.15 -37.59 46.83
N TRP A 13 112.80 -37.79 47.98
CA TRP A 13 112.27 -37.35 49.28
C TRP A 13 112.14 -35.83 49.38
N LYS A 14 113.10 -35.08 48.86
CA LYS A 14 113.06 -33.61 48.82
C LYS A 14 111.92 -33.09 47.94
N GLU A 15 111.78 -33.63 46.73
CA GLU A 15 110.69 -33.25 45.82
C GLU A 15 109.32 -33.60 46.41
N LEU A 16 109.20 -34.78 47.03
CA LEU A 16 107.99 -35.18 47.74
C LEU A 16 107.66 -34.24 48.91
N ALA A 17 108.67 -33.84 49.69
CA ALA A 17 108.49 -32.91 50.81
C ALA A 17 108.04 -31.53 50.33
N VAL A 18 108.67 -30.98 49.29
CA VAL A 18 108.29 -29.69 48.68
C VAL A 18 106.88 -29.74 48.10
N SER A 19 106.52 -30.82 47.39
CA SER A 19 105.18 -31.02 46.86
C SER A 19 104.12 -31.08 47.97
N LYS A 20 104.40 -31.81 49.06
CA LYS A 20 103.53 -31.86 50.24
C LYS A 20 103.37 -30.49 50.89
N GLN A 21 104.47 -29.73 51.05
CA GLN A 21 104.42 -28.40 51.63
C GLN A 21 103.59 -27.42 50.79
N MET A 22 103.74 -27.47 49.46
CA MET A 22 102.90 -26.68 48.55
C MET A 22 101.42 -27.07 48.63
N LEU A 23 101.11 -28.37 48.70
CA LEU A 23 99.74 -28.86 48.85
C LEU A 23 99.11 -28.40 50.17
N MET A 24 99.83 -28.56 51.28
CA MET A 24 99.37 -28.12 52.60
C MET A 24 99.11 -26.62 52.62
N LYS A 25 100.06 -25.82 52.13
CA LYS A 25 99.90 -24.36 52.03
C LYS A 25 98.68 -23.97 51.17
N GLY A 26 98.50 -24.60 50.01
CA GLY A 26 97.36 -24.33 49.15
C GLY A 26 96.01 -24.71 49.78
N ALA A 27 95.96 -25.82 50.53
CA ALA A 27 94.75 -26.23 51.25
C ALA A 27 94.44 -25.28 52.42
N THR A 28 95.46 -24.89 53.19
CA THR A 28 95.36 -23.91 54.28
C THR A 28 94.89 -22.55 53.77
N ASP A 29 95.48 -22.04 52.68
CA ASP A 29 95.10 -20.78 52.05
C ASP A 29 93.65 -20.83 51.51
N ALA A 30 93.25 -21.94 50.87
CA ALA A 30 91.90 -22.11 50.33
C ALA A 30 90.81 -22.22 51.40
N LEU A 31 91.15 -22.80 52.56
CA LEU A 31 90.25 -22.92 53.71
C LEU A 31 90.32 -21.69 54.64
N GLY A 32 91.24 -20.76 54.40
CA GLY A 32 91.45 -19.58 55.23
C GLY A 32 91.99 -19.90 56.63
N LEU A 33 92.79 -20.96 56.75
CA LEU A 33 93.42 -21.39 58.00
C LEU A 33 94.78 -20.72 58.22
N ASP A 34 95.30 -20.78 59.44
CA ASP A 34 96.63 -20.28 59.77
C ASP A 34 97.73 -21.14 59.08
N PRO A 35 98.79 -20.55 58.49
CA PRO A 35 99.93 -21.28 57.91
C PRO A 35 100.59 -22.31 58.83
N GLU A 36 100.55 -22.11 60.15
CA GLU A 36 101.10 -23.03 61.17
C GLU A 36 100.04 -23.94 61.79
N CYS A 37 98.87 -24.10 61.15
CA CYS A 37 97.81 -24.97 61.66
C CYS A 37 98.27 -26.43 61.81
N SER A 38 97.73 -27.09 62.82
CA SER A 38 98.00 -28.51 63.05
C SER A 38 97.37 -29.37 61.95
N THR A 39 97.93 -30.57 61.74
CA THR A 39 97.35 -31.54 60.79
C THR A 39 95.92 -31.94 61.17
N GLU A 40 95.57 -31.93 62.47
CA GLU A 40 94.22 -32.22 62.95
C GLU A 40 93.23 -31.10 62.61
N GLU A 41 93.63 -29.83 62.77
CA GLU A 41 92.82 -28.67 62.40
C GLU A 41 92.56 -28.62 60.89
N LEU A 42 93.61 -28.86 60.07
CA LEU A 42 93.44 -28.91 58.62
C LEU A 42 92.49 -30.04 58.20
N LYS A 43 92.62 -31.23 58.81
CA LYS A 43 91.73 -32.36 58.52
C LYS A 43 90.29 -32.05 58.91
N ALA A 44 90.06 -31.49 60.09
CA ALA A 44 88.72 -31.12 60.55
C ALA A 44 88.07 -30.06 59.63
N ALA A 45 88.84 -29.06 59.20
CA ALA A 45 88.37 -28.04 58.27
C ALA A 45 88.06 -28.60 56.87
N LEU A 46 88.89 -29.52 56.36
CA LEU A 46 88.62 -30.26 55.12
C LEU A 46 87.33 -31.09 55.23
N ASP A 47 87.14 -31.81 56.34
CA ASP A 47 85.92 -32.61 56.58
C ASP A 47 84.67 -31.73 56.61
N ILE A 48 84.73 -30.57 57.28
CA ILE A 48 83.65 -29.57 57.29
C ILE A 48 83.38 -29.01 55.89
N ALA A 49 84.43 -28.69 55.12
CA ALA A 49 84.29 -28.15 53.77
C ALA A 49 83.66 -29.19 52.82
N ILE A 50 84.07 -30.46 52.91
CA ILE A 50 83.48 -31.57 52.17
C ILE A 50 82.01 -31.75 52.55
N GLN A 51 81.68 -31.73 53.84
CA GLN A 51 80.30 -31.83 54.30
C GLN A 51 79.43 -30.67 53.77
N ARG A 52 79.93 -29.43 53.85
CA ARG A 52 79.24 -28.25 53.30
C ARG A 52 79.04 -28.36 51.78
N GLY A 53 80.04 -28.85 51.05
CA GLY A 53 79.94 -29.13 49.61
C GLY A 53 78.83 -30.14 49.31
N ASN A 54 78.79 -31.25 50.03
CA ASN A 54 77.74 -32.26 49.88
C ASN A 54 76.35 -31.71 50.20
N GLU A 55 76.21 -30.92 51.28
CA GLU A 55 74.94 -30.27 51.64
C GLU A 55 74.51 -29.24 50.59
N ALA A 56 75.44 -28.47 50.03
CA ALA A 56 75.17 -27.52 48.96
C ALA A 56 74.72 -28.24 47.67
N ASP A 57 75.37 -29.34 47.29
CA ASP A 57 74.99 -30.14 46.13
C ASP A 57 73.59 -30.74 46.29
N VAL A 58 73.24 -31.23 47.48
CA VAL A 58 71.89 -31.71 47.80
C VAL A 58 70.87 -30.58 47.65
N LYS A 59 71.15 -29.39 48.20
CA LYS A 59 70.26 -28.22 48.10
C LYS A 59 70.11 -27.75 46.66
N ILE A 60 71.17 -27.72 45.86
CA ILE A 60 71.14 -27.34 44.45
C ILE A 60 70.29 -28.33 43.65
N LYS A 61 70.46 -29.65 43.88
CA LYS A 61 69.63 -30.68 43.24
C LYS A 61 68.16 -30.49 43.60
N GLN A 62 67.83 -30.34 44.88
CA GLN A 62 66.47 -30.10 45.33
C GLN A 62 65.85 -28.84 44.73
N ALA A 63 66.60 -27.73 44.71
CA ALA A 63 66.13 -26.47 44.12
C ALA A 63 65.90 -26.60 42.61
N ASN A 64 66.79 -27.29 41.89
CA ASN A 64 66.63 -27.56 40.46
C ASN A 64 65.41 -28.43 40.17
N ASP A 65 65.17 -29.47 40.97
CA ASP A 65 64.01 -30.35 40.79
C ASP A 65 62.70 -29.60 41.08
N GLN A 66 62.66 -28.78 42.14
CA GLN A 66 61.52 -27.92 42.44
C GLN A 66 61.27 -26.88 41.33
N ALA A 67 62.34 -26.25 40.80
CA ALA A 67 62.23 -25.30 39.70
C ALA A 67 61.68 -25.97 38.43
N LYS A 68 62.16 -27.18 38.09
CA LYS A 68 61.62 -27.95 36.95
C LYS A 68 60.13 -28.26 37.12
N GLN A 69 59.73 -28.74 38.30
CA GLN A 69 58.31 -29.01 38.58
C GLN A 69 57.45 -27.74 38.48
N ALA A 70 57.94 -26.60 38.98
CA ALA A 70 57.24 -25.32 38.90
C ALA A 70 57.11 -24.83 37.45
N ILE A 71 58.15 -24.97 36.63
CA ILE A 71 58.14 -24.62 35.20
C ILE A 71 57.12 -25.50 34.46
N GLU A 72 57.15 -26.82 34.65
CA GLU A 72 56.19 -27.72 34.02
C GLU A 72 54.74 -27.42 34.42
N ALA A 73 54.50 -27.08 35.69
CA ALA A 73 53.19 -26.68 36.17
C ALA A 73 52.73 -25.35 35.54
N MET A 74 53.63 -24.37 35.44
CA MET A 74 53.34 -23.08 34.81
C MET A 74 53.07 -23.24 33.32
N GLU A 75 53.85 -24.01 32.58
CA GLU A 75 53.64 -24.28 31.16
C GLU A 75 52.28 -24.95 30.89
N LYS A 76 51.89 -25.92 31.73
CA LYS A 76 50.56 -26.55 31.65
C LYS A 76 49.46 -25.52 31.87
N LYS A 77 49.61 -24.63 32.86
CA LYS A 77 48.64 -23.58 33.16
C LYS A 77 48.53 -22.55 32.03
N VAL A 78 49.65 -22.13 31.45
CA VAL A 78 49.67 -21.19 30.31
C VAL A 78 48.96 -21.81 29.11
N LYS A 79 49.30 -23.05 28.73
CA LYS A 79 48.62 -23.76 27.63
C LYS A 79 47.12 -23.92 27.86
N ALA A 80 46.70 -24.21 29.09
CA ALA A 80 45.28 -24.29 29.43
C ALA A 80 44.59 -22.92 29.32
N SER A 81 45.25 -21.85 29.79
CA SER A 81 44.75 -20.49 29.72
C SER A 81 44.62 -20.00 28.27
N GLU A 82 45.62 -20.25 27.42
CA GLU A 82 45.59 -19.89 26.00
C GLU A 82 44.43 -20.58 25.28
N LYS A 83 44.23 -21.89 25.53
CA LYS A 83 43.09 -22.62 24.96
C LYS A 83 41.75 -22.04 25.44
N ALA A 84 41.64 -21.74 26.73
CA ALA A 84 40.44 -21.13 27.28
C ALA A 84 40.17 -19.74 26.67
N GLN A 85 41.21 -18.94 26.46
CA GLN A 85 41.11 -17.63 25.83
C GLN A 85 40.64 -17.72 24.38
N ILE A 86 41.22 -18.63 23.59
CA ILE A 86 40.78 -18.86 22.19
C ILE A 86 39.30 -19.24 22.13
N LEU A 87 38.84 -20.13 23.02
CA LEU A 87 37.43 -20.53 23.09
C LEU A 87 36.52 -19.37 23.51
N ALA A 88 36.95 -18.56 24.48
CA ALA A 88 36.21 -17.40 24.94
C ALA A 88 36.10 -16.32 23.84
N ASP A 89 37.18 -16.05 23.12
CA ASP A 89 37.21 -15.11 22.01
C ASP A 89 36.31 -15.58 20.86
N SER A 90 36.37 -16.88 20.51
CA SER A 90 35.46 -17.47 19.51
C SER A 90 33.98 -17.33 19.91
N ALA A 91 33.65 -17.62 21.17
CA ALA A 91 32.28 -17.50 21.67
C ALA A 91 31.81 -16.04 21.70
N ARG A 92 32.70 -15.10 22.02
CA ARG A 92 32.42 -13.66 21.97
C ARG A 92 32.13 -13.22 20.53
N ASP A 93 32.94 -13.64 19.58
CA ASP A 93 32.80 -13.24 18.18
C ASP A 93 31.51 -13.82 17.57
N GLU A 94 31.15 -15.06 17.89
CA GLU A 94 29.85 -15.64 17.53
C GLU A 94 28.67 -14.86 18.15
N ALA A 95 28.76 -14.50 19.43
CA ALA A 95 27.73 -13.74 20.11
C ALA A 95 27.55 -12.34 19.50
N LEU A 96 28.66 -11.66 19.16
CA LEU A 96 28.64 -10.37 18.47
C LEU A 96 28.00 -10.48 17.08
N SER A 97 28.34 -11.52 16.31
CA SER A 97 27.74 -11.75 15.00
C SER A 97 26.23 -11.98 15.09
N ARG A 98 25.77 -12.79 16.05
CA ARG A 98 24.33 -13.02 16.29
C ARG A 98 23.61 -11.75 16.73
N LEU A 99 24.22 -10.95 17.59
CA LEU A 99 23.65 -9.68 18.04
C LEU A 99 23.49 -8.71 16.87
N GLN A 100 24.52 -8.56 16.03
CA GLN A 100 24.44 -7.71 14.83
C GLN A 100 23.37 -8.18 13.83
N SER A 101 23.28 -9.49 13.58
CA SER A 101 22.22 -10.04 12.73
C SER A 101 20.84 -9.76 13.32
N GLY A 102 20.64 -10.05 14.60
CA GLY A 102 19.35 -9.81 15.28
C GLY A 102 18.95 -8.34 15.31
N GLU A 103 19.90 -7.41 15.47
CA GLU A 103 19.64 -5.98 15.38
C GLU A 103 19.21 -5.54 13.98
N GLN A 104 19.84 -6.09 12.93
CA GLN A 104 19.45 -5.84 11.54
C GLN A 104 18.06 -6.40 11.23
N ASP A 105 17.77 -7.62 11.68
CA ASP A 105 16.47 -8.27 11.51
C ASP A 105 15.37 -7.47 12.23
N MET A 106 15.59 -7.08 13.50
CA MET A 106 14.64 -6.23 14.22
C MET A 106 14.44 -4.86 13.55
N ALA A 107 15.49 -4.25 12.99
CA ALA A 107 15.36 -3.00 12.27
C ALA A 107 14.51 -3.18 10.99
N ALA A 108 14.73 -4.27 10.24
CA ALA A 108 13.94 -4.61 9.07
C ALA A 108 12.47 -4.87 9.42
N GLU A 109 12.20 -5.63 10.49
CA GLU A 109 10.86 -5.92 11.00
C GLU A 109 10.13 -4.64 11.42
N ARG A 110 10.79 -3.73 12.13
CA ARG A 110 10.20 -2.43 12.50
C ARG A 110 9.80 -1.60 11.29
N VAL A 111 10.62 -1.59 10.24
CA VAL A 111 10.31 -0.89 8.99
C VAL A 111 9.14 -1.57 8.28
N ALA A 112 9.13 -2.90 8.20
CA ALA A 112 8.05 -3.68 7.61
C ALA A 112 6.71 -3.43 8.33
N HIS A 113 6.68 -3.58 9.66
CA HIS A 113 5.51 -3.31 10.47
C HIS A 113 5.01 -1.87 10.36
N SER A 114 5.91 -0.89 10.30
CA SER A 114 5.53 0.52 10.08
C SER A 114 4.84 0.72 8.73
N LYS A 115 5.32 0.07 7.66
CA LYS A 115 4.69 0.09 6.33
C LYS A 115 3.33 -0.60 6.35
N GLU A 116 3.23 -1.78 6.94
CA GLU A 116 1.98 -2.52 7.09
C GLU A 116 0.93 -1.71 7.86
N MET A 117 1.33 -1.10 8.99
CA MET A 117 0.43 -0.25 9.78
C MET A 117 -0.06 0.98 9.00
N LYS A 118 0.78 1.57 8.15
CA LYS A 118 0.34 2.66 7.25
C LYS A 118 -0.67 2.15 6.23
N ALA A 119 -0.39 1.01 5.57
CA ALA A 119 -1.29 0.41 4.60
C ALA A 119 -2.65 0.04 5.23
N ILE A 120 -2.64 -0.52 6.45
CA ILE A 120 -3.87 -0.83 7.20
C ILE A 120 -4.66 0.45 7.51
N LYS A 121 -3.99 1.54 7.91
CA LYS A 121 -4.65 2.83 8.17
C LYS A 121 -5.26 3.42 6.90
N GLU A 122 -4.57 3.34 5.77
CA GLU A 122 -5.08 3.79 4.47
C GLU A 122 -6.30 2.97 4.05
N LEU A 123 -6.22 1.65 4.13
CA LEU A 123 -7.35 0.75 3.88
C LEU A 123 -8.54 1.06 4.79
N LEU A 124 -8.31 1.30 6.08
CA LEU A 124 -9.37 1.66 7.02
C LEU A 124 -10.03 2.99 6.64
N ALA A 125 -9.22 4.01 6.31
CA ALA A 125 -9.73 5.31 5.88
C ALA A 125 -10.58 5.21 4.59
N ASP A 126 -10.17 4.37 3.64
CA ASP A 126 -10.92 4.15 2.41
C ASP A 126 -12.20 3.33 2.64
N LYS A 127 -12.17 2.34 3.55
CA LYS A 127 -13.38 1.63 3.99
C LYS A 127 -14.35 2.57 4.69
N ASP A 128 -13.89 3.49 5.53
CA ASP A 128 -14.73 4.50 6.18
C ASP A 128 -15.36 5.47 5.17
N LYS A 129 -14.59 5.92 4.16
CA LYS A 129 -15.14 6.72 3.05
C LYS A 129 -16.19 5.93 2.26
N ALA A 130 -15.91 4.67 1.96
CA ALA A 130 -16.84 3.79 1.25
C ALA A 130 -18.11 3.57 2.08
N LEU A 131 -18.01 3.33 3.38
CA LEU A 131 -19.16 3.20 4.28
C LEU A 131 -19.97 4.49 4.35
N LYS A 132 -19.33 5.67 4.39
CA LYS A 132 -20.03 6.96 4.32
C LYS A 132 -20.73 7.15 2.97
N ALA A 133 -20.09 6.77 1.87
CA ALA A 133 -20.69 6.84 0.54
C ALA A 133 -21.87 5.87 0.40
N ILE A 134 -21.73 4.63 0.90
CA ILE A 134 -22.80 3.64 0.98
C ILE A 134 -23.95 4.18 1.84
N ASN A 135 -23.66 4.69 3.04
CA ASN A 135 -24.70 5.27 3.91
C ASN A 135 -25.37 6.47 3.24
N LYS A 136 -24.65 7.32 2.50
CA LYS A 136 -25.24 8.42 1.74
C LYS A 136 -26.09 7.95 0.56
N ALA A 137 -25.68 6.88 -0.12
CA ALA A 137 -26.39 6.30 -1.25
C ALA A 137 -27.63 5.50 -0.82
N LEU A 138 -27.52 4.73 0.27
CA LEU A 138 -28.63 4.04 0.93
C LEU A 138 -29.55 5.02 1.66
N ALA A 139 -29.05 6.19 2.06
CA ALA A 139 -29.85 7.32 2.50
C ALA A 139 -30.52 8.05 1.32
N ASP A 140 -31.30 7.32 0.54
CA ASP A 140 -32.66 7.81 0.32
C ASP A 140 -33.30 7.84 1.71
N THR A 141 -33.06 8.92 2.47
CA THR A 141 -33.68 9.12 3.78
C THR A 141 -35.19 8.89 3.65
N PRO A 142 -35.89 8.43 4.70
CA PRO A 142 -37.35 8.35 4.69
C PRO A 142 -37.98 9.64 4.14
N GLU A 143 -37.33 10.77 4.40
CA GLU A 143 -37.65 12.09 3.89
C GLU A 143 -37.49 12.25 2.36
N ASN A 144 -36.40 11.75 1.76
CA ASN A 144 -36.22 11.71 0.30
C ASN A 144 -37.19 10.75 -0.38
N VAL A 145 -37.46 9.58 0.21
CA VAL A 145 -38.48 8.64 -0.28
C VAL A 145 -39.87 9.29 -0.22
N VAL A 146 -40.22 9.94 0.89
CA VAL A 146 -41.48 10.67 1.05
C VAL A 146 -41.57 11.84 0.06
N LYS A 147 -40.48 12.56 -0.21
CA LYS A 147 -40.44 13.64 -1.20
C LYS A 147 -40.68 13.11 -2.61
N LYS A 148 -40.01 12.02 -2.99
CA LYS A 148 -40.23 11.32 -4.28
C LYS A 148 -41.67 10.81 -4.39
N LEU A 149 -42.22 10.19 -3.34
CA LEU A 149 -43.61 9.72 -3.30
C LEU A 149 -44.61 10.88 -3.43
N ARG A 150 -44.38 12.02 -2.76
CA ARG A 150 -45.21 13.22 -2.90
C ARG A 150 -45.17 13.78 -4.31
N GLN A 151 -43.98 13.83 -4.91
CA GLN A 151 -43.80 14.30 -6.29
C GLN A 151 -44.50 13.38 -7.29
N LEU A 152 -44.37 12.06 -7.12
CA LEU A 152 -45.06 11.06 -7.95
C LEU A 152 -46.59 11.16 -7.79
N LYS A 153 -47.08 11.38 -6.56
CA LYS A 153 -48.51 11.58 -6.30
C LYS A 153 -49.04 12.86 -6.97
N LYS A 154 -48.26 13.94 -6.94
CA LYS A 154 -48.58 15.20 -7.64
C LYS A 154 -48.63 14.97 -9.16
N GLN A 155 -47.60 14.36 -9.73
CA GLN A 155 -47.55 14.05 -11.16
C GLN A 155 -48.76 13.20 -11.61
N LYS A 156 -49.15 12.17 -10.85
CA LYS A 156 -50.35 11.38 -11.16
C LYS A 156 -51.64 12.18 -11.10
N HIS A 157 -51.75 13.13 -10.16
CA HIS A 157 -52.93 14.00 -10.05
C HIS A 157 -53.01 14.99 -11.22
N ASP A 158 -51.87 15.62 -11.56
CA ASP A 158 -51.76 16.56 -12.67
C ASP A 158 -52.07 15.83 -14.00
N GLU A 159 -51.54 14.62 -14.20
CA GLU A 159 -51.82 13.79 -15.37
C GLU A 159 -53.31 13.40 -15.47
N ALA A 160 -53.93 12.97 -14.36
CA ALA A 160 -55.35 12.63 -14.34
C ALA A 160 -56.23 13.84 -14.65
N THR A 161 -55.84 15.03 -14.18
CA THR A 161 -56.54 16.29 -14.47
C THR A 161 -56.41 16.66 -15.95
N ALA A 162 -55.20 16.56 -16.51
CA ALA A 162 -54.96 16.79 -17.93
C ALA A 162 -55.75 15.81 -18.81
N ARG A 163 -55.81 14.53 -18.44
CA ARG A 163 -56.64 13.53 -19.14
C ARG A 163 -58.13 13.91 -19.13
N LYS A 164 -58.68 14.31 -17.98
CA LYS A 164 -60.08 14.77 -17.89
C LYS A 164 -60.36 16.02 -18.72
N GLN A 165 -59.43 16.97 -18.75
CA GLN A 165 -59.55 18.18 -19.58
C GLN A 165 -59.54 17.82 -21.07
N LEU A 166 -58.64 16.93 -21.49
CA LEU A 166 -58.60 16.41 -22.86
C LEU A 166 -59.87 15.65 -23.22
N GLU A 167 -60.40 14.80 -22.35
CA GLU A 167 -61.66 14.09 -22.58
C GLU A 167 -62.83 15.07 -22.74
N THR A 168 -62.90 16.10 -21.89
CA THR A 168 -63.90 17.17 -22.00
C THR A 168 -63.79 17.89 -23.34
N GLN A 169 -62.57 18.30 -23.73
CA GLN A 169 -62.32 18.96 -25.02
C GLN A 169 -62.71 18.08 -26.21
N ILE A 170 -62.34 16.79 -26.20
CA ILE A 170 -62.72 15.84 -27.26
C ILE A 170 -64.24 15.69 -27.34
N SER A 171 -64.93 15.65 -26.20
CA SER A 171 -66.39 15.57 -26.18
C SER A 171 -67.05 16.84 -26.76
N GLY A 172 -66.50 18.02 -26.46
CA GLY A 172 -66.91 19.30 -27.03
C GLY A 172 -66.72 19.32 -28.54
N LEU A 173 -65.51 19.02 -29.02
CA LEU A 173 -65.20 18.96 -30.45
C LEU A 173 -66.10 17.97 -31.21
N ARG A 174 -66.50 16.85 -30.59
CA ARG A 174 -67.46 15.91 -31.19
C ARG A 174 -68.86 16.49 -31.28
N LYS A 175 -69.29 17.30 -30.31
CA LYS A 175 -70.58 18.00 -30.33
C LYS A 175 -70.56 19.09 -31.41
N ASP A 176 -69.54 19.94 -31.41
CA ASP A 176 -69.38 21.02 -32.38
C ASP A 176 -69.29 20.47 -33.81
N LYS A 177 -68.58 19.36 -34.00
CA LYS A 177 -68.53 18.66 -35.29
C LYS A 177 -69.93 18.23 -35.76
N ARG A 178 -70.75 17.66 -34.88
CA ARG A 178 -72.12 17.24 -35.24
C ARG A 178 -73.00 18.45 -35.58
N GLU A 179 -72.89 19.52 -34.81
CA GLU A 179 -73.63 20.77 -35.06
C GLU A 179 -73.22 21.40 -36.40
N LEU A 180 -71.92 21.44 -36.71
CA LEU A 180 -71.43 21.92 -38.00
C LEU A 180 -71.87 21.01 -39.17
N GLU A 181 -71.83 19.68 -39.00
CA GLU A 181 -72.34 18.75 -40.02
C GLU A 181 -73.84 18.96 -40.30
N GLU A 182 -74.65 19.22 -39.27
CA GLU A 182 -76.08 19.52 -39.39
C GLU A 182 -76.33 20.89 -40.05
N GLN A 183 -75.54 21.91 -39.69
CA GLN A 183 -75.60 23.22 -40.34
C GLN A 183 -75.22 23.13 -41.83
N VAL A 184 -74.14 22.43 -42.16
CA VAL A 184 -73.72 22.21 -43.56
C VAL A 184 -74.82 21.48 -44.33
N LYS A 185 -75.48 20.49 -43.74
CA LYS A 185 -76.59 19.80 -44.38
C LYS A 185 -77.76 20.74 -44.67
N THR A 186 -78.17 21.53 -43.68
CA THR A 186 -79.25 22.53 -43.82
C THR A 186 -78.91 23.58 -44.88
N LEU A 187 -77.66 24.06 -44.90
CA LEU A 187 -77.19 25.01 -45.91
C LEU A 187 -77.23 24.41 -47.32
N LYS A 188 -76.85 23.14 -47.48
CA LYS A 188 -76.95 22.44 -48.77
C LYS A 188 -78.40 22.32 -49.24
N GLU A 189 -79.32 21.90 -48.37
CA GLU A 189 -80.76 21.83 -48.69
C GLU A 189 -81.33 23.22 -49.07
N THR A 190 -80.86 24.28 -48.40
CA THR A 190 -81.25 25.66 -48.71
C THR A 190 -80.69 26.11 -50.06
N ALA A 191 -79.43 25.79 -50.36
CA ALA A 191 -78.80 26.11 -51.64
C ALA A 191 -79.49 25.40 -52.80
N GLU A 192 -79.83 24.11 -52.67
CA GLU A 192 -80.62 23.37 -53.67
C GLU A 192 -81.99 24.01 -53.92
N SER A 193 -82.65 24.48 -52.85
CA SER A 193 -83.92 25.19 -52.96
C SER A 193 -83.75 26.55 -53.65
N GLY A 194 -82.65 27.25 -53.37
CA GLY A 194 -82.26 28.50 -54.03
C GLY A 194 -82.01 28.33 -55.53
N ALA A 195 -81.31 27.27 -55.94
CA ALA A 195 -81.09 26.95 -57.35
C ALA A 195 -82.41 26.63 -58.08
N LYS A 196 -83.30 25.84 -57.46
CA LYS A 196 -84.65 25.58 -58.02
C LYS A 196 -85.47 26.86 -58.17
N LEU A 197 -85.39 27.76 -57.19
CA LEU A 197 -86.08 29.04 -57.26
C LEU A 197 -85.51 29.94 -58.36
N ALA A 198 -84.18 29.93 -58.57
CA ALA A 198 -83.53 30.64 -59.66
C ALA A 198 -83.99 30.12 -61.02
N GLU A 199 -84.09 28.80 -61.19
CA GLU A 199 -84.62 28.16 -62.40
C GLU A 199 -86.08 28.56 -62.65
N GLN A 200 -86.95 28.45 -61.63
CA GLN A 200 -88.36 28.88 -61.72
C GLN A 200 -88.50 30.36 -62.07
N HIS A 201 -87.63 31.22 -61.52
CA HIS A 201 -87.63 32.64 -61.83
C HIS A 201 -87.25 32.91 -63.29
N ARG A 202 -86.26 32.18 -63.85
CA ARG A 202 -85.90 32.26 -65.28
C ARG A 202 -87.05 31.80 -66.17
N GLU A 203 -87.70 30.69 -65.82
CA GLU A 203 -88.86 30.16 -66.56
C GLU A 203 -90.03 31.15 -66.54
N LEU A 204 -90.35 31.71 -65.37
CA LEU A 204 -91.40 32.72 -65.23
C LEU A 204 -91.10 33.98 -66.05
N HIS A 205 -89.85 34.45 -66.02
CA HIS A 205 -89.42 35.61 -66.80
C HIS A 205 -89.57 35.35 -68.30
N LYS A 206 -89.17 34.18 -68.79
CA LYS A 206 -89.36 33.75 -70.19
C LYS A 206 -90.84 33.64 -70.58
N VAL A 207 -91.70 33.11 -69.71
CA VAL A 207 -93.16 33.06 -69.93
C VAL A 207 -93.74 34.47 -69.98
N ALA A 208 -93.29 35.36 -69.10
CA ALA A 208 -93.72 36.75 -69.08
C ALA A 208 -93.29 37.49 -70.37
N GLU A 209 -92.07 37.27 -70.87
CA GLU A 209 -91.62 37.77 -72.17
C GLU A 209 -92.51 37.26 -73.33
N GLN A 210 -92.86 35.98 -73.32
CA GLN A 210 -93.75 35.38 -74.32
C GLN A 210 -95.17 35.97 -74.27
N LEU A 211 -95.72 36.18 -73.07
CA LEU A 211 -97.03 36.83 -72.89
C LEU A 211 -97.00 38.30 -73.31
N LEU A 212 -95.91 39.03 -73.00
CA LEU A 212 -95.72 40.41 -73.44
C LEU A 212 -95.65 40.50 -74.98
N ALA A 213 -94.95 39.55 -75.62
CA ALA A 213 -94.89 39.45 -77.07
C ALA A 213 -96.26 39.13 -77.70
N GLN A 214 -97.05 38.24 -77.09
CA GLN A 214 -98.42 37.94 -77.51
C GLN A 214 -99.36 39.15 -77.35
N ALA A 215 -99.23 39.89 -76.26
CA ALA A 215 -100.01 41.12 -76.04
C ALA A 215 -99.61 42.25 -77.00
N GLY A 216 -98.33 42.33 -77.40
CA GLY A 216 -97.85 43.22 -78.45
C GLY A 216 -98.44 42.92 -79.84
N THR A 217 -98.75 41.65 -80.11
CA THR A 217 -99.46 41.27 -81.35
C THR A 217 -100.97 41.50 -81.30
N ALA A 218 -101.53 41.78 -80.11
CA ALA A 218 -102.98 41.98 -79.89
C ALA A 218 -103.42 43.45 -79.92
N GLY A 219 -102.52 44.41 -80.16
CA GLY A 219 -102.88 45.81 -80.42
C GLY A 219 -103.19 46.66 -79.18
N GLU A 220 -102.64 46.36 -78.01
CA GLU A 220 -102.73 47.24 -76.84
C GLU A 220 -101.53 48.21 -76.74
N GLU A 221 -101.79 49.52 -76.76
CA GLU A 221 -100.79 50.60 -76.86
C GLU A 221 -100.05 50.95 -75.55
N THR A 222 -100.16 50.18 -74.49
CA THR A 222 -99.33 50.40 -73.27
C THR A 222 -98.94 49.10 -72.58
N LEU A 223 -97.84 48.49 -73.04
CA LEU A 223 -97.28 47.30 -72.40
C LEU A 223 -96.27 47.69 -71.31
N PRO A 224 -96.38 47.14 -70.08
CA PRO A 224 -95.38 47.35 -69.03
C PRO A 224 -94.02 46.76 -69.44
N THR A 225 -92.92 47.51 -69.25
CA THR A 225 -91.56 46.99 -69.47
C THR A 225 -91.20 45.96 -68.40
N LEU A 226 -90.80 44.76 -68.81
CA LEU A 226 -90.27 43.75 -67.90
C LEU A 226 -88.96 44.23 -67.26
N PRO A 227 -88.78 44.09 -65.93
CA PRO A 227 -87.51 44.35 -65.28
C PRO A 227 -86.38 43.49 -65.87
N PRO A 228 -85.16 44.01 -65.99
CA PRO A 228 -84.03 43.24 -66.50
C PRO A 228 -83.72 42.07 -65.56
N LEU A 229 -83.47 40.90 -66.14
CA LEU A 229 -83.07 39.72 -65.40
C LEU A 229 -81.62 39.90 -64.90
N ASP A 230 -81.42 39.84 -63.58
CA ASP A 230 -80.09 39.85 -62.98
C ASP A 230 -79.46 38.45 -63.06
N THR A 231 -78.75 38.20 -64.14
CA THR A 231 -78.15 36.90 -64.44
C THR A 231 -77.01 36.55 -63.48
N GLN A 232 -76.27 37.55 -62.98
CA GLN A 232 -75.14 37.32 -62.08
C GLN A 232 -75.60 36.81 -60.71
N LEU A 233 -76.69 37.38 -60.18
CA LEU A 233 -77.26 36.91 -58.92
C LEU A 233 -77.80 35.48 -59.04
N LEU A 234 -78.49 35.16 -60.15
CA LEU A 234 -79.05 33.83 -60.38
C LEU A 234 -77.96 32.77 -60.60
N GLU A 235 -76.89 33.10 -61.32
CA GLU A 235 -75.73 32.21 -61.47
C GLU A 235 -75.04 31.93 -60.13
N SER A 236 -74.92 32.93 -59.25
CA SER A 236 -74.31 32.75 -57.93
C SER A 236 -75.09 31.79 -57.00
N LEU A 237 -76.41 31.72 -57.15
CA LEU A 237 -77.30 30.79 -56.43
C LEU A 237 -77.19 29.35 -56.96
N GLU A 238 -76.74 29.17 -58.19
CA GLU A 238 -76.52 27.87 -58.83
C GLU A 238 -75.08 27.38 -58.58
N GLU A 239 -74.08 28.25 -58.67
CA GLU A 239 -72.69 27.92 -58.37
C GLU A 239 -72.48 27.47 -56.92
N THR A 240 -73.28 27.98 -55.98
CA THR A 240 -73.28 27.56 -54.57
C THR A 240 -73.77 26.12 -54.35
N THR A 241 -74.37 25.47 -55.36
CA THR A 241 -74.73 24.04 -55.31
C THR A 241 -73.63 23.10 -55.84
N GLY A 242 -72.57 23.65 -56.46
CA GLY A 242 -71.53 22.91 -57.16
C GLY A 242 -70.23 22.62 -56.39
N GLN A 243 -70.12 22.98 -55.10
CA GLN A 243 -68.94 22.71 -54.24
C GLN A 243 -69.25 21.78 -53.06
#